data_AF-A0A2N6GAV9-F1
#
_entry.id   AF-A0A2N6GAV9-F1
#
_cell.length_a   1.000
_cell.length_b   1.000
_cell.length_c   1.000
_cell.angle_alpha   90.00
_cell.angle_beta   90.00
_cell.angle_gamma   90.00
#
_symmetry.space_group_name_H-M   'P 1'
#
loop_
_entity.id
_entity.type
_entity.pdbx_description
1 polymer ?
#
loop_
_entity_poly.entity_id
_entity_poly.type
_entity_poly.pdbx_seq_one_letter_code
_entity_poly.pdbx_strand_id
1 'polypeptide(L)'
;MRGDLLEARISQQTQVRVDYDGSWWPAPETERQRMVVTVPIPSLGTPLLLQADVGLVDVRARLFEAQRPLILYLLLFGTILVGFGSLLIGRTVVQPIRRLMLATQEVAQGELSADVTASGLREVSDLATSFNHMTAALRESRQETAEHIAELSRTNRELSEARDELVRSEKLASVGHLAAGMAHEIGNTLGALTGYLGLLEQDVAEEERELVVRAQGEAARIDRLVRELLDYAAPAHLGSEPFDPRAALLEALQLLDQQQALEELQLDVELPEQLPEVCGRAAKLVQVVLNLLLNARDASSAGGTLRLTAAVQGTRLIIRVEDEGAGIPVADLSHIFDPFFTTKPQGKGRGLGLAVCHHIITEMGGRIDVVSEQERGTTFSVAIPCCGENSHE
;
A
#
# COMPACT_ATOMS: atom_id res chain seq x y z
N MET A 1 -44.60 88.95 13.64
CA MET A 1 -44.88 90.39 13.51
C MET A 1 -44.27 90.90 12.21
N ARG A 2 -45.03 90.82 11.11
CA ARG A 2 -44.83 91.53 9.84
C ARG A 2 -46.27 91.77 9.35
N GLY A 3 -46.69 93.02 9.34
CA GLY A 3 -48.05 93.40 9.02
C GLY A 3 -48.28 93.30 7.52
N ASP A 4 -49.25 92.49 7.12
CA ASP A 4 -49.82 92.58 5.79
C ASP A 4 -50.71 93.83 5.74
N LEU A 5 -50.25 94.80 4.96
CA LEU A 5 -51.04 95.94 4.54
C LEU A 5 -52.25 95.42 3.73
N LEU A 6 -53.45 95.66 4.24
CA LEU A 6 -54.70 95.47 3.53
C LEU A 6 -54.74 96.42 2.32
N GLU A 7 -54.28 95.98 1.14
CA GLU A 7 -54.68 96.58 -0.14
C GLU A 7 -56.17 96.26 -0.38
N ALA A 8 -57.06 97.14 0.09
CA ALA A 8 -58.48 97.06 -0.26
C ALA A 8 -58.69 97.51 -1.71
N ARG A 9 -58.71 96.57 -2.66
CA ARG A 9 -59.13 96.83 -4.05
C ARG A 9 -60.62 96.54 -4.19
N ILE A 10 -61.40 97.55 -4.55
CA ILE A 10 -62.81 97.38 -4.94
C ILE A 10 -62.81 96.77 -6.35
N SER A 11 -63.18 95.49 -6.45
CA SER A 11 -63.30 94.76 -7.72
C SER A 11 -64.78 94.53 -8.05
N GLN A 12 -65.18 94.81 -9.31
CA GLN A 12 -66.52 94.46 -9.81
C GLN A 12 -66.59 93.03 -10.40
N GLN A 13 -65.53 92.24 -10.25
CA GLN A 13 -65.49 90.84 -10.65
C GLN A 13 -65.41 89.95 -9.42
N THR A 14 -66.08 88.79 -9.48
CA THR A 14 -65.98 87.73 -8.47
C THR A 14 -64.51 87.32 -8.30
N GLN A 15 -64.01 87.38 -7.07
CA GLN A 15 -62.69 86.90 -6.73
C GLN A 15 -62.79 85.64 -5.88
N VAL A 16 -62.05 84.61 -6.28
CA VAL A 16 -61.89 83.39 -5.52
C VAL A 16 -60.44 83.32 -5.07
N ARG A 17 -60.21 83.29 -3.77
CA ARG A 17 -58.89 83.07 -3.19
C ARG A 17 -58.92 81.76 -2.41
N VAL A 18 -58.07 80.83 -2.82
CA VAL A 18 -57.89 79.57 -2.10
C VAL A 18 -56.57 79.66 -1.36
N ASP A 19 -56.63 79.56 -0.03
CA ASP A 19 -55.45 79.45 0.81
C ASP A 19 -55.33 77.99 1.26
N TYR A 20 -54.43 77.25 0.61
CA TYR A 20 -54.25 75.82 0.80
C TYR A 20 -52.75 75.48 0.82
N ASP A 21 -52.27 75.02 1.97
CA ASP A 21 -50.96 74.39 2.07
C ASP A 21 -51.04 73.00 1.44
N GLY A 22 -50.41 72.86 0.27
CA GLY A 22 -50.37 71.64 -0.56
C GLY A 22 -49.58 70.48 0.02
N SER A 23 -49.28 70.51 1.32
CA SER A 23 -48.49 69.50 2.00
C SER A 23 -49.21 68.14 2.03
N TRP A 24 -48.53 67.13 1.51
CA TRP A 24 -48.98 65.73 1.50
C TRP A 24 -48.80 65.03 2.86
N TRP A 25 -48.15 65.70 3.81
CA TRP A 25 -47.87 65.21 5.16
C TRP A 25 -48.86 65.82 6.17
N PRO A 26 -49.31 65.10 7.22
CA PRO A 26 -50.16 65.67 8.25
C PRO A 26 -49.41 66.76 9.04
N ALA A 27 -49.54 68.01 8.63
CA ALA A 27 -49.12 69.17 9.40
C ALA A 27 -50.15 69.46 10.52
N PRO A 28 -49.72 69.93 11.70
CA PRO A 28 -50.64 70.34 12.77
C PRO A 28 -51.61 71.43 12.27
N GLU A 29 -52.85 71.41 12.77
CA GLU A 29 -54.04 72.22 12.40
C GLU A 29 -53.87 73.76 12.42
N THR A 30 -52.65 74.28 12.54
CA THR A 30 -52.36 75.69 12.77
C THR A 30 -52.59 76.60 11.56
N GLU A 31 -52.73 76.08 10.34
CA GLU A 31 -53.09 76.89 9.16
C GLU A 31 -54.56 76.68 8.78
N ARG A 32 -55.37 77.73 8.92
CA ARG A 32 -56.79 77.75 8.54
C ARG A 32 -56.92 77.69 7.02
N GLN A 33 -56.88 76.48 6.45
CA GLN A 33 -57.10 76.25 5.02
C GLN A 33 -58.54 76.61 4.65
N ARG A 34 -58.70 77.64 3.82
CA ARG A 34 -59.98 78.29 3.56
C ARG A 34 -60.09 78.70 2.10
N MET A 35 -61.29 78.53 1.56
CA MET A 35 -61.66 79.09 0.28
C MET A 35 -62.52 80.32 0.54
N VAL A 36 -61.97 81.48 0.21
CA VAL A 36 -62.67 82.75 0.33
C VAL A 36 -63.23 83.13 -1.04
N VAL A 37 -64.55 83.23 -1.13
CA VAL A 37 -65.26 83.66 -2.33
C VAL A 37 -65.86 85.02 -2.06
N THR A 38 -65.42 86.03 -2.81
CA THR A 38 -65.91 87.39 -2.71
C THR A 38 -66.67 87.77 -3.98
N VAL A 39 -67.97 88.02 -3.86
CA VAL A 39 -68.86 88.39 -4.96
C VAL A 39 -69.39 89.81 -4.75
N PRO A 40 -69.32 90.69 -5.76
CA PRO A 40 -69.95 92.00 -5.68
C PRO A 40 -71.47 91.88 -5.80
N ILE A 41 -72.20 92.51 -4.87
CA ILE A 41 -73.66 92.63 -4.94
C ILE A 41 -73.99 94.01 -5.50
N PRO A 42 -74.67 94.12 -6.66
CA PRO A 42 -75.09 95.40 -7.20
C PRO A 42 -76.14 96.02 -6.25
N SER A 43 -75.83 97.19 -5.68
CA SER A 43 -76.75 97.97 -4.84
C SER A 43 -76.77 99.44 -5.28
N LEU A 44 -77.92 100.11 -5.14
CA LEU A 44 -78.11 101.50 -5.55
C LEU A 44 -77.34 102.46 -4.62
N GLY A 45 -76.07 102.69 -4.94
CA GLY A 45 -75.27 103.82 -4.43
C GLY A 45 -74.02 103.43 -3.63
N THR A 46 -73.91 102.19 -3.13
CA THR A 46 -72.72 101.71 -2.42
C THR A 46 -72.29 100.33 -2.93
N PRO A 47 -71.00 100.11 -3.22
CA PRO A 47 -70.50 98.79 -3.61
C PRO A 47 -70.50 97.87 -2.38
N LEU A 48 -71.42 96.89 -2.36
CA LEU A 48 -71.47 95.87 -1.32
C LEU A 48 -70.73 94.62 -1.80
N LEU A 49 -69.88 94.04 -0.96
CA LEU A 49 -69.19 92.77 -1.24
C LEU A 49 -69.73 91.70 -0.29
N LEU A 50 -70.12 90.54 -0.84
CA LEU A 50 -70.42 89.35 -0.04
C LEU A 50 -69.18 88.46 -0.04
N GLN A 51 -68.63 88.20 1.15
CA GLN A 51 -67.53 87.27 1.35
C GLN A 51 -68.05 86.02 2.05
N ALA A 52 -67.89 84.86 1.40
CA ALA A 52 -68.12 83.56 1.99
C ALA A 52 -66.77 82.88 2.28
N ASP A 53 -66.65 82.31 3.49
CA ASP A 53 -65.45 81.60 3.94
C ASP A 53 -65.82 80.12 4.14
N VAL A 54 -65.28 79.25 3.28
CA VAL A 54 -65.53 77.81 3.32
C VAL A 54 -64.31 77.11 3.88
N GLY A 55 -64.48 76.42 5.02
CA GLY A 55 -63.42 75.59 5.61
C GLY A 55 -63.15 74.36 4.75
N LEU A 56 -61.88 74.16 4.38
CA LEU A 56 -61.46 73.02 3.54
C LEU A 56 -61.10 71.76 4.38
N VAL A 57 -61.23 71.83 5.70
CA VAL A 57 -60.82 70.78 6.65
C VAL A 57 -61.59 69.47 6.40
N ASP A 58 -62.91 69.52 6.22
CA ASP A 58 -63.72 68.33 5.97
C ASP A 58 -63.43 67.69 4.60
N VAL A 59 -63.13 68.54 3.60
CA VAL A 59 -62.73 68.08 2.27
C VAL A 59 -61.39 67.36 2.35
N ARG A 60 -60.42 67.91 3.10
CA ARG A 60 -59.11 67.29 3.36
C ARG A 60 -59.24 65.97 4.13
N ALA A 61 -60.09 65.91 5.16
CA ALA A 61 -60.34 64.70 5.93
C ALA A 61 -60.88 63.56 5.04
N ARG A 62 -61.87 63.86 4.19
CA ARG A 62 -62.41 62.88 3.22
C ARG A 62 -61.38 62.42 2.18
N LEU A 63 -60.51 63.32 1.73
CA LEU A 63 -59.41 62.95 0.82
C LEU A 63 -58.42 62.00 1.49
N PHE A 64 -58.05 62.23 2.75
CA PHE A 64 -57.18 61.31 3.49
C PHE A 64 -57.84 59.94 3.74
N GLU A 65 -59.13 59.91 4.09
CA GLU A 65 -59.88 58.66 4.24
C GLU A 65 -59.92 57.87 2.93
N ALA A 66 -60.07 58.55 1.78
CA ALA A 66 -60.04 57.93 0.46
C ALA A 66 -58.64 57.46 0.03
N GLN A 67 -57.57 58.11 0.49
CA GLN A 67 -56.17 57.75 0.15
C GLN A 67 -55.63 56.58 0.98
N ARG A 68 -56.09 56.40 2.23
CA ARG A 68 -55.64 55.32 3.12
C ARG A 68 -55.72 53.91 2.48
N PRO A 69 -56.82 53.47 1.85
CA PRO A 69 -56.88 52.15 1.22
C PRO A 69 -55.92 52.02 0.02
N LEU A 70 -55.67 53.10 -0.72
CA LEU A 70 -54.71 53.10 -1.83
C LEU A 70 -53.28 52.87 -1.34
N ILE A 71 -52.88 53.57 -0.28
CA ILE A 71 -51.55 53.39 0.33
C ILE A 71 -51.40 51.96 0.87
N LEU A 72 -52.42 51.44 1.56
CA LEU A 72 -52.40 50.06 2.07
C LEU A 72 -52.30 49.03 0.93
N TYR A 73 -53.04 49.24 -0.16
CA TYR A 73 -52.96 48.40 -1.35
C TYR A 73 -51.56 48.42 -1.98
N LEU A 74 -50.96 49.60 -2.12
CA LEU A 74 -49.60 49.74 -2.66
C LEU A 74 -48.55 49.06 -1.77
N LEU A 75 -48.68 49.19 -0.45
CA LEU A 75 -47.79 48.51 0.50
C LEU A 75 -47.96 46.98 0.45
N LEU A 76 -49.19 46.48 0.41
CA LEU A 76 -49.48 45.06 0.29
C LEU A 76 -48.91 44.49 -1.02
N PHE A 77 -49.21 45.15 -2.14
CA PHE A 77 -48.73 44.75 -3.46
C PHE A 77 -47.20 44.78 -3.53
N GLY A 78 -46.57 45.84 -3.01
CA GLY A 78 -45.11 45.94 -2.93
C GLY A 78 -44.50 44.81 -2.10
N THR A 79 -45.11 44.47 -0.98
CA THR A 79 -44.66 43.36 -0.12
C THR A 79 -44.77 42.01 -0.82
N ILE A 80 -45.89 41.76 -1.51
CA ILE A 80 -46.11 40.53 -2.30
C ILE A 80 -45.09 40.45 -3.43
N LEU A 81 -44.86 41.54 -4.16
CA LEU A 81 -43.94 41.59 -5.28
C LEU A 81 -42.50 41.32 -4.83
N VAL A 82 -42.06 41.94 -3.74
CA VAL A 82 -40.74 41.70 -3.14
C VAL A 82 -40.63 40.26 -2.65
N GLY A 83 -41.63 39.76 -1.93
CA GLY A 83 -41.64 38.37 -1.44
C GLY A 83 -41.57 37.35 -2.58
N PHE A 84 -42.36 37.54 -3.64
CA PHE A 84 -42.34 36.69 -4.84
C PHE A 84 -40.99 36.77 -5.56
N GLY A 85 -40.45 37.99 -5.75
CA GLY A 85 -39.14 38.20 -6.37
C GLY A 85 -38.00 37.53 -5.59
N SER A 86 -37.99 37.67 -4.26
CA SER A 86 -37.01 37.02 -3.39
C SER A 86 -37.10 35.49 -3.45
N LEU A 87 -38.32 34.92 -3.49
CA LEU A 87 -38.51 33.49 -3.63
C LEU A 87 -38.02 32.97 -4.99
N LEU A 88 -38.27 33.72 -6.06
CA LEU A 88 -37.88 33.35 -7.41
C LEU A 88 -36.35 33.42 -7.59
N ILE A 89 -35.71 34.52 -7.15
CA ILE A 89 -34.23 34.65 -7.17
C ILE A 89 -33.59 33.60 -6.26
N GLY A 90 -34.17 33.37 -5.09
CA GLY A 90 -33.71 32.38 -4.13
C GLY A 90 -33.65 30.97 -4.72
N ARG A 91 -34.72 30.56 -5.42
CA ARG A 91 -34.81 29.24 -6.06
C ARG A 91 -34.01 29.13 -7.36
N THR A 92 -34.02 30.16 -8.20
CA THR A 92 -33.45 30.07 -9.55
C THR A 92 -31.96 30.39 -9.61
N VAL A 93 -31.43 31.17 -8.65
CA VAL A 93 -30.03 31.65 -8.67
C VAL A 93 -29.27 31.28 -7.38
N VAL A 94 -29.78 31.70 -6.23
CA VAL A 94 -29.01 31.61 -4.97
C VAL A 94 -28.80 30.16 -4.52
N GLN A 95 -29.85 29.33 -4.55
CA GLN A 95 -29.75 27.93 -4.15
C GLN A 95 -28.81 27.11 -5.04
N PRO A 96 -28.91 27.15 -6.38
CA PRO A 96 -27.97 26.48 -7.27
C PRO A 96 -26.50 26.90 -7.05
N ILE A 97 -26.22 28.20 -6.93
CA ILE A 97 -24.85 28.71 -6.70
C ILE A 97 -24.30 28.21 -5.36
N ARG A 98 -25.13 28.21 -4.30
CA ARG A 98 -24.71 27.70 -2.99
C ARG A 98 -24.38 26.21 -3.03
N ARG A 99 -25.14 25.39 -3.78
CA ARG A 99 -24.84 23.96 -3.96
C ARG A 99 -23.52 23.76 -4.67
N LEU A 100 -23.26 24.51 -5.74
CA LEU A 100 -22.00 24.44 -6.47
C LEU A 100 -20.81 24.82 -5.57
N MET A 101 -20.95 25.88 -4.77
CA MET A 101 -19.91 26.30 -3.83
C MET A 101 -19.60 25.21 -2.78
N LEU A 102 -20.63 24.54 -2.26
CA LEU A 102 -20.46 23.43 -1.32
C LEU A 102 -19.78 22.23 -1.99
N ALA A 103 -20.21 21.86 -3.20
CA ALA A 103 -19.58 20.77 -3.97
C ALA A 103 -18.10 21.06 -4.28
N THR A 104 -17.75 22.31 -4.61
CA THR A 104 -16.35 22.70 -4.81
C THR A 104 -15.52 22.55 -3.54
N GLN A 105 -16.09 22.82 -2.35
CA GLN A 105 -15.41 22.59 -1.08
C GLN A 105 -15.20 21.09 -0.79
N GLU A 106 -16.17 20.25 -1.12
CA GLU A 106 -16.06 18.79 -1.00
C GLU A 106 -14.94 18.24 -1.91
N VAL A 107 -14.92 18.68 -3.18
CA VAL A 107 -13.85 18.34 -4.14
C VAL A 107 -12.47 18.78 -3.63
N ALA A 108 -12.37 19.99 -3.04
CA ALA A 108 -11.12 20.49 -2.48
C ALA A 108 -10.63 19.67 -1.27
N GLN A 109 -11.55 19.03 -0.53
CA GLN A 109 -11.23 18.11 0.57
C GLN A 109 -10.88 16.70 0.07
N GLY A 110 -10.97 16.45 -1.24
CA GLY A 110 -10.64 15.18 -1.87
C GLY A 110 -11.84 14.27 -2.12
N GLU A 111 -13.05 14.71 -1.77
CA GLU A 111 -14.29 13.97 -2.04
C GLU A 111 -14.78 14.30 -3.45
N LEU A 112 -14.48 13.42 -4.41
CA LEU A 112 -14.80 13.63 -5.82
C LEU A 112 -16.17 13.08 -6.22
N SER A 113 -17.02 12.69 -5.27
CA SER A 113 -18.33 12.06 -5.57
C SER A 113 -19.47 13.04 -5.82
N ALA A 114 -19.24 14.35 -5.64
CA ALA A 114 -20.27 15.37 -5.77
C ALA A 114 -20.74 15.53 -7.23
N ASP A 115 -21.99 15.18 -7.50
CA ASP A 115 -22.67 15.50 -8.76
C ASP A 115 -23.64 16.66 -8.51
N VAL A 116 -23.42 17.76 -9.23
CA VAL A 116 -24.28 18.94 -9.13
C VAL A 116 -25.29 18.91 -10.27
N THR A 117 -26.56 18.68 -9.92
CA THR A 117 -27.66 18.72 -10.90
C THR A 117 -27.74 20.08 -11.58
N ALA A 118 -27.68 20.11 -12.92
CA ALA A 118 -27.89 21.31 -13.71
C ALA A 118 -29.36 21.77 -13.58
N SER A 119 -29.60 22.83 -12.81
CA SER A 119 -30.93 23.40 -12.60
C SER A 119 -30.83 24.90 -12.36
N GLY A 120 -31.68 25.69 -13.03
CA GLY A 120 -31.72 27.14 -12.90
C GLY A 120 -31.62 27.84 -14.26
N LEU A 121 -31.08 29.06 -14.26
CA LEU A 121 -30.75 29.78 -15.51
C LEU A 121 -29.71 29.02 -16.34
N ARG A 122 -29.62 29.37 -17.63
CA ARG A 122 -28.72 28.72 -18.59
C ARG A 122 -27.26 28.81 -18.13
N GLU A 123 -26.82 29.99 -17.72
CA GLU A 123 -25.46 30.27 -17.28
C GLU A 123 -25.06 29.44 -16.05
N VAL A 124 -26.00 29.24 -15.13
CA VAL A 124 -25.78 28.42 -13.92
C VAL A 124 -25.70 26.93 -14.27
N SER A 125 -26.50 26.50 -15.24
CA SER A 125 -26.51 25.12 -15.73
C SER A 125 -25.22 24.78 -16.49
N ASP A 126 -24.72 25.71 -17.30
CA ASP A 126 -23.45 25.58 -18.02
C ASP A 126 -22.27 25.49 -17.04
N LEU A 127 -22.32 26.26 -15.95
CA LEU A 127 -21.31 26.20 -14.89
C LEU A 127 -21.35 24.85 -14.14
N ALA A 128 -22.54 24.34 -13.80
CA ALA A 128 -22.70 23.02 -13.17
C ALA A 128 -22.17 21.89 -14.08
N THR A 129 -22.45 21.97 -15.38
CA THR A 129 -21.96 21.00 -16.37
C THR A 129 -20.43 21.04 -16.47
N SER A 130 -19.84 22.24 -16.56
CA SER A 130 -18.38 22.41 -16.61
C SER A 130 -17.69 21.89 -15.34
N PHE A 131 -18.31 22.14 -14.18
CA PHE A 131 -17.84 21.61 -12.89
C PHE A 131 -17.85 20.07 -12.88
N ASN A 132 -18.95 19.45 -13.30
CA ASN A 132 -19.06 18.00 -13.36
C ASN A 132 -18.01 17.36 -14.29
N HIS A 133 -17.76 17.97 -15.45
CA HIS A 133 -16.69 17.53 -16.35
C HIS A 133 -15.30 17.61 -15.70
N MET A 134 -14.99 18.72 -15.00
CA MET A 134 -13.73 18.87 -14.28
C MET A 134 -13.57 17.82 -13.18
N THR A 135 -14.61 17.59 -12.37
CA THR A 135 -14.61 16.59 -11.30
C THR A 135 -14.42 15.17 -11.84
N ALA A 136 -15.06 14.84 -12.98
CA ALA A 136 -14.87 13.56 -13.64
C ALA A 136 -13.43 13.35 -14.13
N ALA A 137 -12.86 14.34 -14.82
CA ALA A 137 -11.47 14.29 -15.29
C ALA A 137 -10.46 14.19 -14.12
N LEU A 138 -10.72 14.89 -13.02
CA LEU A 138 -9.88 14.83 -11.82
C LEU A 138 -9.95 13.45 -11.14
N ARG A 139 -11.12 12.80 -11.15
CA ARG A 139 -11.30 11.44 -10.63
C ARG A 139 -10.52 10.43 -11.47
N GLU A 140 -10.65 10.51 -12.79
CA GLU A 140 -9.91 9.66 -13.73
C GLU A 140 -8.40 9.80 -13.55
N SER A 141 -7.88 11.04 -13.53
CA SER A 141 -6.45 11.30 -13.34
C SER A 141 -5.91 10.80 -11.99
N ARG A 142 -6.69 10.91 -10.90
CA ARG A 142 -6.30 10.35 -9.60
C ARG A 142 -6.27 8.82 -9.62
N GLN A 143 -7.24 8.19 -10.28
CA GLN A 143 -7.27 6.74 -10.40
C GLN A 143 -6.05 6.24 -11.19
N GLU A 144 -5.76 6.83 -12.34
CA GLU A 144 -4.57 6.50 -13.15
C GLU A 144 -3.27 6.68 -12.34
N THR A 145 -3.16 7.77 -11.58
CA THR A 145 -2.00 8.01 -10.71
C THR A 145 -1.88 6.94 -9.63
N ALA A 146 -2.99 6.53 -9.01
CA ALA A 146 -2.98 5.49 -7.97
C ALA A 146 -2.58 4.13 -8.54
N GLU A 147 -3.05 3.79 -9.75
CA GLU A 147 -2.67 2.58 -10.48
C GLU A 147 -1.17 2.59 -10.80
N HIS A 148 -0.63 3.68 -11.34
CA HIS A 148 0.80 3.83 -11.64
C HIS A 148 1.67 3.73 -10.38
N ILE A 149 1.24 4.29 -9.24
CA ILE A 149 1.97 4.16 -7.97
C ILE A 149 1.99 2.71 -7.49
N ALA A 150 0.88 1.98 -7.63
CA ALA A 150 0.79 0.58 -7.25
C ALA A 150 1.70 -0.31 -8.11
N GLU A 151 1.70 -0.08 -9.42
CA GLU A 151 2.59 -0.77 -10.37
C GLU A 151 4.06 -0.48 -10.08
N LEU A 152 4.44 0.80 -9.97
CA LEU A 152 5.82 1.20 -9.66
C LEU A 152 6.31 0.59 -8.34
N SER A 153 5.46 0.57 -7.33
CA SER A 153 5.77 -0.04 -6.03
C SER A 153 6.01 -1.54 -6.14
N ARG A 154 5.27 -2.24 -6.99
CA ARG A 154 5.47 -3.66 -7.27
C ARG A 154 6.78 -3.90 -8.01
N THR A 155 7.02 -3.20 -9.12
CA THR A 155 8.26 -3.34 -9.90
C THR A 155 9.50 -3.02 -9.06
N ASN A 156 9.42 -2.03 -8.17
CA ASN A 156 10.54 -1.68 -7.30
C ASN A 156 10.87 -2.80 -6.29
N ARG A 157 9.86 -3.48 -5.75
CA ARG A 157 10.09 -4.66 -4.89
C ARG A 157 10.74 -5.80 -5.66
N GLU A 158 10.18 -6.15 -6.82
CA GLU A 158 10.73 -7.22 -7.69
C GLU A 158 12.18 -6.90 -8.09
N LEU A 159 12.47 -5.65 -8.42
CA LEU A 159 13.84 -5.20 -8.75
C LEU A 159 14.78 -5.28 -7.54
N SER A 160 14.31 -4.91 -6.35
CA SER A 160 15.10 -4.99 -5.12
C SER A 160 15.47 -6.45 -4.79
N GLU A 161 14.50 -7.36 -4.88
CA GLU A 161 14.71 -8.79 -4.64
C GLU A 161 15.71 -9.39 -5.64
N ALA A 162 15.53 -9.11 -6.93
CA ALA A 162 16.46 -9.56 -7.97
C ALA A 162 17.87 -8.99 -7.79
N ARG A 163 17.99 -7.74 -7.32
CA ARG A 163 19.29 -7.12 -7.03
C ARG A 163 19.99 -7.82 -5.85
N ASP A 164 19.26 -8.13 -4.79
CA ASP A 164 19.84 -8.80 -3.62
C ASP A 164 20.30 -10.22 -3.97
N GLU A 165 19.55 -10.92 -4.82
CA GLU A 165 19.94 -12.21 -5.37
C GLU A 165 21.21 -12.12 -6.24
N LEU A 166 21.30 -11.12 -7.12
CA LEU A 166 22.49 -10.86 -7.94
C LEU A 166 23.71 -10.56 -7.07
N VAL A 167 23.59 -9.72 -6.04
CA VAL A 167 24.70 -9.41 -5.13
C VAL A 167 25.14 -10.66 -4.37
N ARG A 168 24.21 -11.52 -3.95
CA ARG A 168 24.54 -12.81 -3.31
C ARG A 168 25.28 -13.72 -4.28
N SER A 169 24.81 -13.83 -5.51
CA SER A 169 25.45 -14.63 -6.56
C SER A 169 26.84 -14.12 -6.91
N GLU A 170 27.03 -12.81 -7.04
CA GLU A 170 28.33 -12.20 -7.35
C GLU A 170 29.35 -12.44 -6.22
N LYS A 171 28.93 -12.29 -4.96
CA LYS A 171 29.77 -12.61 -3.80
C LYS A 171 30.21 -14.08 -3.82
N LEU A 172 29.29 -14.99 -4.11
CA LEU A 172 29.58 -16.43 -4.18
C LEU A 172 30.53 -16.76 -5.33
N ALA A 173 30.30 -16.20 -6.52
CA ALA A 173 31.18 -16.39 -7.67
C ALA A 173 32.60 -15.84 -7.40
N SER A 174 32.71 -14.70 -6.71
CA SER A 174 34.01 -14.14 -6.30
C SER A 174 34.75 -15.03 -5.30
N VAL A 175 34.03 -15.55 -4.30
CA VAL A 175 34.57 -16.55 -3.36
C VAL A 175 35.02 -17.80 -4.12
N GLY A 176 34.25 -18.27 -5.10
CA GLY A 176 34.59 -19.47 -5.88
C GLY A 176 35.80 -19.30 -6.77
N HIS A 177 35.95 -18.14 -7.41
CA HIS A 177 37.11 -17.86 -8.25
C HIS A 177 38.41 -17.78 -7.43
N LEU A 178 38.35 -17.13 -6.26
CA LEU A 178 39.49 -17.07 -5.33
C LEU A 178 39.78 -18.43 -4.70
N ALA A 179 38.73 -19.15 -4.30
CA ALA A 179 38.85 -20.48 -3.73
C ALA A 179 39.48 -21.46 -4.74
N ALA A 180 39.09 -21.43 -6.03
CA ALA A 180 39.62 -22.34 -7.05
C ALA A 180 41.14 -22.26 -7.21
N GLY A 181 41.69 -21.05 -7.23
CA GLY A 181 43.15 -20.85 -7.24
C GLY A 181 43.80 -21.28 -5.93
N MET A 182 43.23 -20.86 -4.79
CA MET A 182 43.78 -21.19 -3.47
C MET A 182 43.71 -22.68 -3.14
N ALA A 183 42.68 -23.39 -3.61
CA ALA A 183 42.49 -24.80 -3.30
C ALA A 183 43.49 -25.70 -4.02
N HIS A 184 43.88 -25.32 -5.23
CA HIS A 184 44.96 -26.03 -5.91
C HIS A 184 46.28 -25.86 -5.14
N GLU A 185 46.57 -24.67 -4.63
CA GLU A 185 47.78 -24.40 -3.84
C GLU A 185 47.73 -25.02 -2.43
N ILE A 186 46.58 -24.95 -1.74
CA ILE A 186 46.37 -25.58 -0.44
C ILE A 186 46.40 -27.10 -0.57
N GLY A 187 45.72 -27.67 -1.57
CA GLY A 187 45.75 -29.10 -1.85
C GLY A 187 47.18 -29.60 -2.11
N ASN A 188 47.97 -28.83 -2.86
CA ASN A 188 49.38 -29.15 -3.10
C ASN A 188 50.22 -29.09 -1.81
N THR A 189 50.04 -28.08 -0.96
CA THR A 189 50.77 -27.98 0.33
C THR A 189 50.35 -29.03 1.35
N LEU A 190 49.06 -29.37 1.42
CA LEU A 190 48.53 -30.45 2.25
C LEU A 190 48.99 -31.82 1.75
N GLY A 191 49.06 -32.03 0.44
CA GLY A 191 49.62 -33.24 -0.16
C GLY A 191 51.08 -33.44 0.26
N ALA A 192 51.90 -32.38 0.20
CA ALA A 192 53.28 -32.41 0.66
C ALA A 192 53.36 -32.68 2.18
N LEU A 193 52.55 -32.02 2.99
CA LEU A 193 52.49 -32.21 4.44
C LEU A 193 52.09 -33.65 4.81
N THR A 194 51.08 -34.19 4.15
CA THR A 194 50.62 -35.58 4.35
C THR A 194 51.70 -36.57 3.93
N GLY A 195 52.44 -36.28 2.83
CA GLY A 195 53.60 -37.06 2.41
C GLY A 195 54.73 -37.07 3.45
N TYR A 196 55.08 -35.91 4.01
CA TYR A 196 56.08 -35.81 5.08
C TYR A 196 55.64 -36.53 6.34
N LEU A 197 54.38 -36.39 6.74
CA LEU A 197 53.83 -37.11 7.89
C LEU A 197 53.82 -38.63 7.66
N GLY A 198 53.55 -39.10 6.43
CA GLY A 198 53.63 -40.51 6.08
C GLY A 198 55.06 -41.07 6.15
N LEU A 199 56.07 -40.27 5.79
CA LEU A 199 57.48 -40.64 5.98
C LEU A 199 57.87 -40.66 7.46
N LEU A 200 57.48 -39.63 8.22
CA LEU A 200 57.70 -39.55 9.66
C LEU A 200 57.06 -40.73 10.39
N GLU A 201 55.87 -41.17 9.99
CA GLU A 201 55.19 -42.33 10.60
C GLU A 201 56.02 -43.62 10.54
N GLN A 202 56.90 -43.76 9.54
CA GLN A 202 57.77 -44.93 9.36
C GLN A 202 59.03 -44.87 10.25
N ASP A 203 59.45 -43.68 10.67
CA ASP A 203 60.72 -43.42 11.35
C ASP A 203 60.59 -42.99 12.83
N VAL A 204 59.37 -42.69 13.31
CA VAL A 204 59.12 -42.27 14.71
C VAL A 204 58.92 -43.46 15.65
N ALA A 205 59.20 -43.24 16.94
CA ALA A 205 58.89 -44.21 17.99
C ALA A 205 57.37 -44.39 18.14
N GLU A 206 56.93 -45.56 18.61
CA GLU A 206 55.49 -45.90 18.70
C GLU A 206 54.70 -44.92 19.58
N GLU A 207 55.36 -44.29 20.55
CA GLU A 207 54.81 -43.25 21.43
C GLU A 207 54.51 -41.93 20.71
N GLU A 208 55.24 -41.63 19.63
CA GLU A 208 55.09 -40.42 18.81
C GLU A 208 54.21 -40.67 17.57
N ARG A 209 54.01 -41.93 17.21
CA ARG A 209 53.21 -42.36 16.07
C ARG A 209 51.75 -41.93 16.17
N GLU A 210 51.18 -41.92 17.38
CA GLU A 210 49.83 -41.42 17.63
C GLU A 210 49.68 -39.94 17.22
N LEU A 211 50.70 -39.11 17.50
CA LEU A 211 50.69 -37.68 17.12
C LEU A 211 50.77 -37.50 15.61
N VAL A 212 51.56 -38.33 14.92
CA VAL A 212 51.68 -38.30 13.45
C VAL A 212 50.35 -38.68 12.79
N VAL A 213 49.70 -39.75 13.25
CA VAL A 213 48.39 -40.18 12.75
C VAL A 213 47.33 -39.10 12.97
N ARG A 214 47.32 -38.45 14.15
CA ARG A 214 46.41 -37.31 14.40
C ARG A 214 46.68 -36.13 13.47
N ALA A 215 47.95 -35.80 13.22
CA ALA A 215 48.31 -34.71 12.30
C ALA A 215 47.90 -35.01 10.85
N GLN A 216 48.05 -36.26 10.39
CA GLN A 216 47.55 -36.69 9.07
C GLN A 216 46.02 -36.55 8.99
N GLY A 217 45.31 -36.93 10.06
CA GLY A 217 43.86 -36.77 10.17
C GLY A 217 43.41 -35.31 10.04
N GLU A 218 44.12 -34.36 10.67
CA GLU A 218 43.84 -32.93 10.53
C GLU A 218 44.17 -32.40 9.13
N ALA A 219 45.26 -32.84 8.50
CA ALA A 219 45.57 -32.47 7.13
C ALA A 219 44.48 -32.91 6.14
N ALA A 220 44.01 -34.16 6.28
CA ALA A 220 42.90 -34.69 5.49
C ALA A 220 41.57 -33.99 5.81
N ARG A 221 41.40 -33.46 7.03
CA ARG A 221 40.24 -32.63 7.40
C ARG A 221 40.28 -31.28 6.70
N ILE A 222 41.44 -30.61 6.64
CA ILE A 222 41.60 -29.32 5.94
C ILE A 222 41.38 -29.50 4.43
N ASP A 223 41.92 -30.56 3.82
CA ASP A 223 41.75 -30.82 2.38
C ASP A 223 40.26 -30.98 2.02
N ARG A 224 39.50 -31.72 2.83
CA ARG A 224 38.04 -31.84 2.67
C ARG A 224 37.32 -30.50 2.83
N LEU A 225 37.67 -29.70 3.83
CA LEU A 225 37.06 -28.38 4.05
C LEU A 225 37.25 -27.44 2.86
N VAL A 226 38.45 -27.46 2.26
CA VAL A 226 38.78 -26.64 1.10
C VAL A 226 37.97 -27.10 -0.12
N ARG A 227 37.84 -28.41 -0.34
CA ARG A 227 37.01 -28.95 -1.43
C ARG A 227 35.52 -28.66 -1.24
N GLU A 228 35.01 -28.76 -0.01
CA GLU A 228 33.61 -28.40 0.31
C GLU A 228 33.33 -26.92 0.01
N LEU A 229 34.26 -26.02 0.34
CA LEU A 229 34.14 -24.59 0.03
C LEU A 229 34.16 -24.31 -1.48
N LEU A 230 35.00 -25.03 -2.23
CA LEU A 230 35.04 -24.96 -3.69
C LEU A 230 33.77 -25.45 -4.34
N ASP A 231 33.29 -26.62 -3.92
CA ASP A 231 32.09 -27.24 -4.46
C ASP A 231 30.85 -26.37 -4.25
N TYR A 232 30.83 -25.59 -3.18
CA TYR A 232 29.77 -24.61 -2.90
C TYR A 232 29.85 -23.36 -3.80
N ALA A 233 31.04 -23.03 -4.28
CA ALA A 233 31.30 -21.79 -5.01
C ALA A 233 31.56 -22.02 -6.51
N ALA A 234 31.53 -23.28 -6.97
CA ALA A 234 31.66 -23.66 -8.37
C ALA A 234 30.37 -23.32 -9.17
N PRO A 235 30.47 -22.88 -10.44
CA PRO A 235 29.31 -22.59 -11.27
C PRO A 235 28.44 -23.81 -11.58
N ALA A 236 27.12 -23.65 -11.49
CA ALA A 236 26.06 -24.65 -11.54
C ALA A 236 25.75 -25.29 -12.93
N HIS A 237 26.69 -25.30 -13.89
CA HIS A 237 26.33 -25.52 -15.31
C HIS A 237 27.08 -26.64 -16.04
N LEU A 238 27.84 -27.49 -15.35
CA LEU A 238 28.60 -28.58 -15.99
C LEU A 238 28.03 -29.97 -15.65
N GLY A 239 27.13 -30.44 -16.52
CA GLY A 239 26.75 -31.86 -16.63
C GLY A 239 25.56 -32.28 -15.78
N SER A 240 24.35 -31.77 -16.09
CA SER A 240 23.09 -32.33 -15.59
C SER A 240 22.69 -33.50 -16.49
N GLU A 241 22.76 -34.72 -15.96
CA GLU A 241 22.37 -35.95 -16.65
C GLU A 241 21.21 -36.62 -15.89
N PRO A 242 20.30 -37.33 -16.57
CA PRO A 242 19.32 -38.18 -15.89
C PRO A 242 20.04 -39.28 -15.11
N PHE A 243 19.63 -39.49 -13.87
CA PHE A 243 20.13 -40.59 -13.05
C PHE A 243 19.05 -41.19 -12.15
N ASP A 244 19.26 -42.43 -11.71
CA ASP A 244 18.39 -43.10 -10.75
C ASP A 244 18.64 -42.58 -9.32
N PRO A 245 17.69 -41.85 -8.71
CA PRO A 245 17.84 -41.35 -7.34
C PRO A 245 17.88 -42.48 -6.31
N ARG A 246 17.26 -43.65 -6.56
CA ARG A 246 17.29 -44.78 -5.63
C ARG A 246 18.72 -45.28 -5.44
N ALA A 247 19.49 -45.40 -6.53
CA ALA A 247 20.89 -45.78 -6.48
C ALA A 247 21.72 -44.83 -5.61
N ALA A 248 21.51 -43.51 -5.76
CA ALA A 248 22.21 -42.50 -4.96
C ALA A 248 21.83 -42.55 -3.47
N LEU A 249 20.55 -42.75 -3.14
CA LEU A 249 20.10 -42.92 -1.75
C LEU A 249 20.75 -44.15 -1.10
N LEU A 250 20.80 -45.27 -1.83
CA LEU A 250 21.42 -46.52 -1.35
C LEU A 250 22.94 -46.37 -1.20
N GLU A 251 23.61 -45.68 -2.11
CA GLU A 251 25.04 -45.40 -2.02
C GLU A 251 25.38 -44.57 -0.76
N ALA A 252 24.59 -43.54 -0.46
CA ALA A 252 24.75 -42.76 0.77
C ALA A 252 24.62 -43.62 2.04
N LEU A 253 23.64 -44.52 2.07
CA LEU A 253 23.46 -45.46 3.19
C LEU A 253 24.66 -46.41 3.32
N GLN A 254 25.14 -46.99 2.20
CA GLN A 254 26.30 -47.89 2.20
C GLN A 254 27.57 -47.20 2.71
N LEU A 255 27.80 -45.94 2.33
CA LEU A 255 28.95 -45.17 2.79
C LEU A 255 28.94 -44.92 4.30
N LEU A 256 27.76 -44.70 4.88
CA LEU A 256 27.60 -44.51 6.33
C LEU A 256 27.73 -45.83 7.10
N ASP A 257 27.22 -46.92 6.53
CA ASP A 257 27.33 -48.27 7.08
C ASP A 257 28.81 -48.72 7.18
N GLN A 258 29.60 -48.51 6.12
CA GLN A 258 31.04 -48.82 6.12
C GLN A 258 31.85 -48.08 7.19
N GLN A 259 31.40 -46.89 7.58
CA GLN A 259 32.05 -46.06 8.60
C GLN A 259 31.48 -46.31 10.00
N GLN A 260 30.56 -47.27 10.15
CA GLN A 260 29.86 -47.55 11.40
C GLN A 260 29.16 -46.30 11.95
N ALA A 261 28.82 -45.36 11.06
CA ALA A 261 28.42 -44.01 11.45
C ALA A 261 27.03 -43.98 12.08
N LEU A 262 26.21 -45.02 11.89
CA LEU A 262 24.82 -45.10 12.34
C LEU A 262 24.57 -46.27 13.30
N GLU A 263 25.61 -46.96 13.80
CA GLU A 263 25.47 -48.18 14.63
C GLU A 263 24.66 -47.98 15.91
N GLU A 264 24.68 -46.76 16.47
CA GLU A 264 23.93 -46.44 17.69
C GLU A 264 22.47 -46.06 17.42
N LEU A 265 21.99 -46.08 16.18
CA LEU A 265 20.64 -45.63 15.80
C LEU A 265 19.80 -46.76 15.20
N GLN A 266 18.48 -46.67 15.34
CA GLN A 266 17.53 -47.52 14.64
C GLN A 266 17.21 -46.89 13.29
N LEU A 267 17.66 -47.53 12.20
CA LEU A 267 17.42 -47.04 10.85
C LEU A 267 16.15 -47.65 10.25
N ASP A 268 15.20 -46.79 9.86
CA ASP A 268 13.97 -47.16 9.15
C ASP A 268 14.02 -46.62 7.72
N VAL A 269 14.09 -47.51 6.72
CA VAL A 269 14.31 -47.13 5.32
C VAL A 269 13.14 -47.61 4.46
N GLU A 270 12.35 -46.66 3.96
CA GLU A 270 11.22 -46.91 3.07
C GLU A 270 11.47 -46.31 1.69
N LEU A 271 12.04 -47.12 0.79
CA LEU A 271 12.35 -46.71 -0.58
C LEU A 271 11.58 -47.60 -1.59
N PRO A 272 10.72 -47.03 -2.46
CA PRO A 272 10.04 -47.75 -3.54
C PRO A 272 11.02 -48.40 -4.51
N GLU A 273 10.74 -49.63 -4.96
CA GLU A 273 11.64 -50.39 -5.86
C GLU A 273 12.04 -49.63 -7.13
N GLN A 274 11.14 -48.77 -7.62
CA GLN A 274 11.37 -47.91 -8.78
C GLN A 274 11.02 -46.47 -8.41
N LEU A 275 11.97 -45.57 -8.68
CA LEU A 275 11.78 -44.12 -8.61
C LEU A 275 12.02 -43.53 -10.01
N PRO A 276 11.30 -42.46 -10.38
CA PRO A 276 11.55 -41.75 -11.64
C PRO A 276 12.95 -41.11 -11.61
N GLU A 277 13.58 -41.03 -12.78
CA GLU A 277 14.87 -40.36 -12.93
C GLU A 277 14.77 -38.88 -12.58
N VAL A 278 15.85 -38.33 -12.02
CA VAL A 278 16.00 -36.90 -11.73
C VAL A 278 17.24 -36.37 -12.46
N CYS A 279 17.23 -35.08 -12.77
CA CYS A 279 18.25 -34.47 -13.61
C CYS A 279 19.29 -33.79 -12.72
N GLY A 280 20.56 -34.16 -12.87
CA GLY A 280 21.65 -33.56 -12.09
C GLY A 280 22.90 -34.45 -12.08
N ARG A 281 23.61 -34.45 -10.95
CA ARG A 281 24.78 -35.31 -10.73
C ARG A 281 24.51 -36.22 -9.54
N ALA A 282 24.52 -37.53 -9.76
CA ALA A 282 24.24 -38.52 -8.70
C ALA A 282 25.09 -38.28 -7.43
N ALA A 283 26.39 -38.01 -7.60
CA ALA A 283 27.31 -37.71 -6.48
C ALA A 283 26.89 -36.50 -5.64
N LYS A 284 26.23 -35.49 -6.23
CA LYS A 284 25.72 -34.33 -5.49
C LYS A 284 24.48 -34.71 -4.66
N LEU A 285 23.60 -35.57 -5.18
CA LEU A 285 22.49 -36.09 -4.37
C LEU A 285 22.99 -36.98 -3.22
N VAL A 286 23.98 -37.84 -3.47
CA VAL A 286 24.66 -38.62 -2.41
C VAL A 286 25.17 -37.68 -1.32
N GLN A 287 25.82 -36.57 -1.68
CA GLN A 287 26.32 -35.57 -0.74
C GLN A 287 25.19 -34.92 0.09
N VAL A 288 24.06 -34.57 -0.52
CA VAL A 288 22.89 -34.02 0.20
C VAL A 288 22.40 -35.02 1.24
N VAL A 289 22.18 -36.26 0.83
CA VAL A 289 21.64 -37.32 1.69
C VAL A 289 22.61 -37.60 2.84
N LEU A 290 23.91 -37.72 2.58
CA LEU A 290 24.93 -37.88 3.61
C LEU A 290 24.89 -36.75 4.64
N ASN A 291 24.82 -35.50 4.18
CA ASN A 291 24.76 -34.34 5.09
C ASN A 291 23.51 -34.34 5.97
N LEU A 292 22.36 -34.69 5.39
CA LEU A 292 21.10 -34.78 6.14
C LEU A 292 21.14 -35.91 7.17
N LEU A 293 21.58 -37.11 6.78
CA LEU A 293 21.69 -38.26 7.69
C LEU A 293 22.71 -38.03 8.80
N LEU A 294 23.86 -37.40 8.52
CA LEU A 294 24.86 -37.05 9.53
C LEU A 294 24.34 -35.97 10.49
N ASN A 295 23.59 -34.98 10.00
CA ASN A 295 22.97 -33.98 10.86
C ASN A 295 21.91 -34.61 11.78
N ALA A 296 21.09 -35.49 11.23
CA ALA A 296 20.07 -36.23 11.94
C ALA A 296 20.68 -37.13 13.03
N ARG A 297 21.77 -37.84 12.70
CA ARG A 297 22.57 -38.60 13.67
C ARG A 297 23.11 -37.71 14.79
N ASP A 298 23.77 -36.61 14.44
CA ASP A 298 24.42 -35.73 15.41
C ASP A 298 23.40 -35.07 16.38
N ALA A 299 22.14 -34.95 15.96
CA ALA A 299 21.04 -34.45 16.78
C ALA A 299 20.35 -35.53 17.61
N SER A 300 20.52 -36.81 17.24
CA SER A 300 19.86 -37.95 17.86
C SER A 300 20.60 -38.46 19.10
N SER A 301 19.84 -39.02 20.04
CA SER A 301 20.41 -39.75 21.18
C SER A 301 20.67 -41.22 20.81
N ALA A 302 21.55 -41.90 21.56
CA ALA A 302 21.82 -43.32 21.36
C ALA A 302 20.52 -44.14 21.49
N GLY A 303 20.21 -44.94 20.47
CA GLY A 303 18.99 -45.73 20.33
C GLY A 303 17.82 -45.00 19.66
N GLY A 304 17.99 -43.74 19.23
CA GLY A 304 16.97 -42.98 18.52
C GLY A 304 16.65 -43.53 17.13
N THR A 305 15.47 -43.20 16.61
CA THR A 305 15.02 -43.62 15.29
C THR A 305 15.40 -42.59 14.23
N LEU A 306 16.01 -43.06 13.14
CA LEU A 306 16.28 -42.27 11.95
C LEU A 306 15.52 -42.88 10.77
N ARG A 307 14.59 -42.12 10.19
CA ARG A 307 13.78 -42.59 9.06
C ARG A 307 14.17 -41.88 7.76
N LEU A 308 14.45 -42.67 6.72
CA LEU A 308 14.66 -42.20 5.35
C LEU A 308 13.53 -42.75 4.48
N THR A 309 12.71 -41.85 3.93
CA THR A 309 11.64 -42.22 2.99
C THR A 309 11.79 -41.51 1.65
N ALA A 310 11.33 -42.17 0.58
CA ALA A 310 11.21 -41.54 -0.73
C ALA A 310 9.83 -41.85 -1.33
N ALA A 311 9.17 -40.83 -1.88
CA ALA A 311 7.87 -40.98 -2.53
C ALA A 311 7.74 -40.03 -3.71
N VAL A 312 6.95 -40.40 -4.71
CA VAL A 312 6.62 -39.52 -5.83
C VAL A 312 5.29 -38.85 -5.54
N GLN A 313 5.25 -37.52 -5.62
CA GLN A 313 4.03 -36.73 -5.48
C GLN A 313 3.86 -35.85 -6.71
N GLY A 314 2.90 -36.20 -7.57
CA GLY A 314 2.73 -35.54 -8.86
C GLY A 314 3.97 -35.72 -9.73
N THR A 315 4.65 -34.62 -10.05
CA THR A 315 5.82 -34.58 -10.92
C THR A 315 7.15 -34.41 -10.16
N ARG A 316 7.09 -34.52 -8.82
CA ARG A 316 8.27 -34.35 -7.95
C ARG A 316 8.56 -35.60 -7.14
N LEU A 317 9.84 -35.93 -7.05
CA LEU A 317 10.40 -36.85 -6.08
C LEU A 317 10.52 -36.13 -4.73
N ILE A 318 9.92 -36.70 -3.70
CA ILE A 318 10.01 -36.23 -2.31
C ILE A 318 10.87 -37.21 -1.52
N ILE A 319 12.00 -36.76 -1.02
CA ILE A 319 12.88 -37.49 -0.10
C ILE A 319 12.72 -36.87 1.29
N ARG A 320 12.48 -37.68 2.32
CA ARG A 320 12.39 -37.20 3.70
C ARG A 320 13.41 -37.89 4.59
N VAL A 321 14.06 -37.09 5.43
CA VAL A 321 14.95 -37.54 6.50
C VAL A 321 14.36 -37.04 7.82
N GLU A 322 13.94 -37.97 8.66
CA GLU A 322 13.28 -37.70 9.94
C GLU A 322 14.13 -38.25 11.09
N ASP A 323 14.41 -37.41 12.09
CA ASP A 323 15.02 -37.79 13.36
C ASP A 323 14.14 -37.48 14.56
N GLU A 324 14.33 -38.23 15.64
CA GLU A 324 13.76 -37.99 16.97
C GLU A 324 14.75 -37.26 17.89
N GLY A 325 15.60 -36.40 17.31
CA GLY A 325 16.67 -35.72 18.02
C GLY A 325 16.24 -34.49 18.82
N ALA A 326 17.23 -33.67 19.19
CA ALA A 326 17.02 -32.46 20.00
C ALA A 326 16.16 -31.37 19.32
N GLY A 327 15.89 -31.49 18.01
CA GLY A 327 15.17 -30.49 17.23
C GLY A 327 15.93 -29.17 17.06
N ILE A 328 15.29 -28.21 16.39
CA ILE A 328 15.83 -26.89 16.06
C ILE A 328 14.89 -25.82 16.65
N PRO A 329 15.41 -24.85 17.43
CA PRO A 329 14.62 -23.73 17.93
C PRO A 329 14.00 -22.92 16.78
N VAL A 330 12.77 -22.43 16.96
CA VAL A 330 12.04 -21.65 15.94
C VAL A 330 12.82 -20.41 15.47
N ALA A 331 13.60 -19.79 16.38
CA ALA A 331 14.43 -18.62 16.07
C ALA A 331 15.57 -18.94 15.09
N ASP A 332 16.04 -20.19 15.04
CA ASP A 332 17.18 -20.60 14.24
C ASP A 332 16.76 -21.13 12.86
N LEU A 333 15.49 -21.52 12.68
CA LEU A 333 14.97 -22.14 11.45
C LEU A 333 15.20 -21.28 10.19
N SER A 334 15.15 -19.96 10.30
CA SER A 334 15.41 -19.06 9.16
C SER A 334 16.90 -18.98 8.77
N HIS A 335 17.80 -19.44 9.63
CA HIS A 335 19.24 -19.28 9.49
C HIS A 335 19.98 -20.60 9.25
N ILE A 336 19.33 -21.76 9.37
CA ILE A 336 20.02 -23.06 9.24
C ILE A 336 20.66 -23.31 7.87
N PHE A 337 20.19 -22.60 6.84
CA PHE A 337 20.75 -22.66 5.48
C PHE A 337 21.78 -21.56 5.21
N ASP A 338 22.03 -20.66 6.17
CA ASP A 338 23.06 -19.64 6.05
C ASP A 338 24.45 -20.29 6.20
N PRO A 339 25.42 -19.96 5.32
CA PRO A 339 26.77 -20.48 5.42
C PRO A 339 27.42 -20.15 6.78
N PHE A 340 28.12 -21.13 7.35
CA PHE A 340 28.81 -21.06 8.64
C PHE A 340 27.89 -20.96 9.86
N PHE A 341 26.57 -21.02 9.69
CA PHE A 341 25.64 -21.09 10.82
C PHE A 341 25.70 -22.48 11.47
N THR A 342 25.95 -22.54 12.78
CA THR A 342 25.99 -23.79 13.54
C THR A 342 25.64 -23.55 15.00
N THR A 343 24.81 -24.42 15.57
CA THR A 343 24.50 -24.46 17.02
C THR A 343 25.41 -25.44 17.78
N LYS A 344 26.25 -26.21 17.07
CA LYS A 344 27.20 -27.17 17.67
C LYS A 344 28.41 -26.46 18.29
N PRO A 345 29.06 -27.04 19.32
CA PRO A 345 30.28 -26.51 19.94
C PRO A 345 31.42 -26.26 18.93
N GLN A 346 32.31 -25.31 19.25
CA GLN A 346 33.45 -24.97 18.40
C GLN A 346 34.25 -26.21 17.99
N GLY A 347 34.44 -26.39 16.69
CA GLY A 347 35.17 -27.53 16.10
C GLY A 347 34.32 -28.72 15.67
N LYS A 348 33.08 -28.87 16.17
CA LYS A 348 32.17 -30.00 15.86
C LYS A 348 31.15 -29.70 14.75
N GLY A 349 30.75 -28.45 14.58
CA GLY A 349 29.85 -28.02 13.49
C GLY A 349 30.56 -27.07 12.54
N ARG A 350 30.52 -27.39 11.24
CA ARG A 350 31.12 -26.56 10.18
C ARG A 350 30.16 -25.48 9.66
N GLY A 351 28.86 -25.67 9.85
CA GLY A 351 27.82 -24.77 9.36
C GLY A 351 27.70 -24.65 7.84
N LEU A 352 28.37 -25.52 7.08
CA LEU A 352 28.31 -25.55 5.61
C LEU A 352 27.37 -26.63 5.07
N GLY A 353 27.15 -27.71 5.81
CA GLY A 353 26.44 -28.89 5.30
C GLY A 353 25.03 -28.60 4.76
N LEU A 354 24.22 -27.88 5.54
CA LEU A 354 22.85 -27.52 5.14
C LEU A 354 22.83 -26.45 4.04
N ALA A 355 23.73 -25.46 4.09
CA ALA A 355 23.87 -24.47 3.02
C ALA A 355 24.24 -25.13 1.67
N VAL A 356 25.11 -26.13 1.69
CA VAL A 356 25.45 -26.96 0.52
C VAL A 356 24.25 -27.77 0.06
N CYS A 357 23.48 -28.36 0.98
CA CYS A 357 22.25 -29.08 0.61
C CYS A 357 21.26 -28.15 -0.11
N HIS A 358 21.01 -26.97 0.42
CA HIS A 358 20.14 -25.98 -0.20
C HIS A 358 20.62 -25.64 -1.61
N HIS A 359 21.91 -25.32 -1.77
CA HIS A 359 22.48 -24.97 -3.09
C HIS A 359 22.32 -26.09 -4.11
N ILE A 360 22.71 -27.33 -3.76
CA ILE A 360 22.60 -28.49 -4.66
C ILE A 360 21.15 -28.75 -5.07
N ILE A 361 20.22 -28.70 -4.11
CA ILE A 361 18.81 -28.95 -4.41
C ILE A 361 18.21 -27.85 -5.28
N THR A 362 18.59 -26.58 -5.07
CA THR A 362 18.20 -25.48 -5.96
C THR A 362 18.78 -25.65 -7.36
N GLU A 363 20.05 -26.09 -7.49
CA GLU A 363 20.69 -26.39 -8.78
C GLU A 363 19.95 -27.50 -9.55
N MET A 364 19.43 -28.50 -8.83
CA MET A 364 18.59 -29.56 -9.41
C MET A 364 17.15 -29.10 -9.71
N GLY A 365 16.83 -27.81 -9.60
CA GLY A 365 15.47 -27.26 -9.80
C GLY A 365 14.49 -27.64 -8.68
N GLY A 366 15.01 -28.10 -7.55
CA GLY A 366 14.24 -28.57 -6.40
C GLY A 366 14.13 -27.55 -5.27
N ARG A 367 13.50 -27.98 -4.19
CA ARG A 367 13.34 -27.24 -2.93
C ARG A 367 13.66 -28.13 -1.75
N ILE A 368 14.29 -27.58 -0.72
CA ILE A 368 14.46 -28.23 0.58
C ILE A 368 13.67 -27.47 1.64
N ASP A 369 12.89 -28.20 2.43
CA ASP A 369 12.09 -27.69 3.53
C ASP A 369 12.45 -28.39 4.84
N VAL A 370 12.18 -27.71 5.94
CA VAL A 370 12.41 -28.24 7.29
C VAL A 370 11.17 -28.02 8.15
N VAL A 371 10.82 -29.06 8.91
CA VAL A 371 9.86 -28.97 10.01
C VAL A 371 10.58 -29.51 11.24
N SER A 372 10.65 -28.71 12.30
CA SER A 372 11.34 -29.12 13.53
C SER A 372 10.62 -28.54 14.75
N GLU A 373 10.57 -29.32 15.81
CA GLU A 373 10.11 -28.88 17.13
C GLU A 373 11.18 -29.25 18.15
N GLN A 374 11.54 -28.29 19.01
CA GLN A 374 12.58 -28.48 20.01
C GLN A 374 12.23 -29.67 20.92
N GLU A 375 13.21 -30.55 21.17
CA GLU A 375 13.09 -31.81 21.93
C GLU A 375 12.17 -32.88 21.34
N ARG A 376 11.70 -32.72 20.10
CA ARG A 376 10.85 -33.73 19.42
C ARG A 376 11.44 -34.27 18.12
N GLY A 377 12.40 -33.55 17.54
CA GLY A 377 13.12 -34.00 16.35
C GLY A 377 12.97 -33.06 15.16
N THR A 378 13.52 -33.48 14.03
CA THR A 378 13.55 -32.70 12.79
C THR A 378 13.18 -33.56 11.59
N THR A 379 12.44 -32.98 10.66
CA THR A 379 12.11 -33.56 9.36
C THR A 379 12.58 -32.63 8.26
N PHE A 380 13.57 -33.07 7.50
CA PHE A 380 13.95 -32.44 6.24
C PHE A 380 13.19 -33.08 5.09
N SER A 381 12.58 -32.26 4.23
CA SER A 381 11.86 -32.68 3.03
C SER A 381 12.52 -32.08 1.80
N VAL A 382 13.06 -32.91 0.93
CA VAL A 382 13.70 -32.53 -0.34
C VAL A 382 12.75 -32.88 -1.48
N ALA A 383 12.35 -31.87 -2.26
CA ALA A 383 11.47 -32.02 -3.41
C ALA A 383 12.22 -31.70 -4.71
N ILE A 384 12.45 -32.70 -5.57
CA ILE A 384 13.19 -32.58 -6.83
C ILE A 384 12.25 -32.89 -8.01
N PRO A 385 12.24 -32.11 -9.10
CA PRO A 385 11.45 -32.44 -10.30
C PRO A 385 11.99 -33.71 -10.99
N CYS A 386 11.09 -34.53 -11.52
CA CYS A 386 11.47 -35.70 -12.32
C CYS A 386 11.98 -35.26 -13.70
N CYS A 387 12.98 -35.95 -14.26
CA CYS A 387 13.45 -35.70 -15.63
C CYS A 387 12.30 -35.91 -16.63
N GLY A 388 12.02 -34.89 -17.45
CA GLY A 388 11.01 -34.96 -18.51
C GLY A 388 10.00 -33.82 -18.56
N GLU A 389 9.97 -32.94 -17.55
CA GLU A 389 9.21 -31.69 -17.60
C GLU A 389 10.17 -30.49 -17.61
N ASN A 390 10.19 -29.80 -18.75
CA ASN A 390 10.88 -28.53 -18.89
C ASN A 390 10.36 -27.53 -17.84
N SER A 391 11.29 -26.99 -17.07
CA SER A 391 11.15 -25.82 -16.22
C SER A 391 10.74 -24.59 -17.03
N HIS A 392 9.45 -24.45 -17.32
CA HIS A 392 8.80 -23.22 -17.75
C HIS A 392 7.34 -23.24 -17.30
N GLU A 393 7.11 -22.93 -16.02
CA GLU A 393 5.86 -22.30 -15.56
C GLU A 393 6.18 -21.32 -14.42
#